data_AF-A0A8S3JLG1-F1
#
_entry.id   AF-A0A8S3JLG1-F1
#
_cell.length_a   1.000
_cell.length_b   1.000
_cell.length_c   1.000
_cell.angle_alpha   90.00
_cell.angle_beta   90.00
_cell.angle_gamma   90.00
#
_symmetry.space_group_name_H-M   'P 1'
#
loop_
_entity.id
_entity.type
_entity.pdbx_description
1 polymer ?
#
loop_
_entity_poly.entity_id
_entity_poly.type
_entity_poly.pdbx_seq_one_letter_code
_entity_poly.pdbx_strand_id
1 'polypeptide(L)'
;PKSWPQIEIYFYDENSTQIYDSYISHTETTAKIGYLKKEDVFPIQMRPFGPLLLHSIRNPQAMISIQKLNTCESFPWDHQLDKATDKNGPIQIPCEQLRRVYSFVETRTSWRRGYCEEKITTKRLPYRTLSYFRYNCSENTLNQLQ
;
A
#
# COMPACT_ATOMS: atom_id res chain seq x y z
N PRO A 1 -9.06 19.94 20.77
CA PRO A 1 -9.82 18.90 20.03
C PRO A 1 -9.03 18.44 18.80
N LYS A 2 -8.65 17.16 18.74
CA LYS A 2 -8.08 16.55 17.54
C LYS A 2 -9.24 16.17 16.61
N SER A 3 -9.44 16.90 15.52
CA SER A 3 -10.46 16.59 14.52
C SER A 3 -9.90 15.62 13.48
N TRP A 4 -10.70 14.62 13.11
CA TRP A 4 -10.42 13.70 12.00
C TRP A 4 -10.94 14.27 10.67
N PRO A 5 -10.27 14.01 9.54
CA PRO A 5 -9.11 13.12 9.34
C PRO A 5 -7.76 13.75 9.72
N GLN A 6 -6.78 12.91 10.06
CA GLN A 6 -5.38 13.31 10.31
C GLN A 6 -4.47 12.78 9.20
N ILE A 7 -3.39 13.51 8.91
CA ILE A 7 -2.30 13.07 8.05
C ILE A 7 -1.09 12.87 8.96
N GLU A 8 -0.58 11.64 8.98
CA GLU A 8 0.67 11.33 9.67
C GLU A 8 1.82 11.40 8.68
N ILE A 9 2.90 12.08 9.08
CA ILE A 9 4.11 12.22 8.28
C ILE A 9 5.24 11.53 9.04
N TYR A 10 5.86 10.57 8.38
CA TYR A 10 6.97 9.78 8.90
C TYR A 10 8.26 10.26 8.25
N PHE A 11 9.31 10.42 9.06
CA PHE A 11 10.63 10.85 8.61
C PHE A 11 11.54 9.64 8.49
N TYR A 12 12.27 9.57 7.38
CA TYR A 12 13.19 8.48 7.09
C TYR A 12 14.60 9.03 6.90
N ASP A 13 15.57 8.28 7.39
CA ASP A 13 16.98 8.45 7.11
C ASP A 13 17.42 7.53 5.97
N GLU A 14 18.61 7.78 5.43
CA GLU A 14 19.16 6.98 4.35
C GLU A 14 20.68 6.78 4.43
N ASN A 15 21.13 5.65 3.88
CA ASN A 15 22.54 5.36 3.62
C ASN A 15 22.76 5.14 2.11
N SER A 16 23.91 4.60 1.69
CA SER A 16 24.23 4.43 0.26
C SER A 16 23.28 3.48 -0.48
N THR A 17 22.61 2.55 0.21
CA THR A 17 21.78 1.51 -0.41
C THR A 17 20.36 1.43 0.12
N GLN A 18 20.07 2.02 1.28
CA GLN A 18 18.82 1.83 2.00
C GLN A 18 18.23 3.13 2.53
N ILE A 19 16.92 3.08 2.78
CA ILE A 19 16.11 4.06 3.50
C ILE A 19 15.52 3.34 4.71
N TYR A 20 15.55 3.97 5.88
CA TYR A 20 15.07 3.39 7.13
C TYR A 20 14.41 4.45 8.00
N ASP A 21 13.54 4.02 8.91
CA ASP A 21 12.85 4.93 9.82
C ASP A 21 13.86 5.67 10.70
N SER A 22 13.76 6.99 10.79
CA SER A 22 14.65 7.81 11.62
C SER A 22 14.39 7.61 13.13
N TYR A 23 13.22 7.08 13.48
CA TYR A 23 12.79 6.86 14.87
C TYR A 23 12.85 5.36 15.21
N ILE A 24 14.08 4.84 15.39
CA ILE A 24 14.35 3.44 15.80
C ILE A 24 14.03 3.21 17.29
N SER A 25 12.86 3.63 17.78
CA SER A 25 12.43 3.33 19.14
C SER A 25 10.97 2.97 19.27
N HIS A 26 10.46 2.01 18.48
CA HIS A 26 9.18 1.37 18.79
C HIS A 26 9.24 -0.15 18.59
N THR A 27 9.56 -0.82 19.70
CA THR A 27 8.97 -2.09 20.16
C THR A 27 8.21 -2.90 19.11
N GLU A 28 8.86 -3.96 18.62
CA GLU A 28 8.39 -5.28 18.12
C GLU A 28 7.14 -5.42 17.21
N THR A 29 6.21 -4.48 17.13
CA THR A 29 4.93 -4.65 16.43
C THR A 29 4.71 -3.68 15.25
N THR A 30 5.28 -2.48 15.25
CA THR A 30 5.15 -1.50 14.15
C THR A 30 6.44 -1.25 13.36
N ALA A 31 7.61 -1.54 13.94
CA ALA A 31 8.93 -1.31 13.33
C ALA A 31 9.40 -2.41 12.35
N LYS A 32 8.48 -3.02 11.60
CA LYS A 32 8.84 -3.99 10.54
C LYS A 32 9.08 -3.35 9.17
N ILE A 33 9.02 -2.03 9.04
CA ILE A 33 9.60 -1.32 7.88
C ILE A 33 11.12 -1.20 8.11
N GLY A 34 11.75 -2.31 8.46
CA GLY A 34 13.18 -2.39 8.67
C GLY A 34 13.84 -2.42 7.31
N TYR A 35 14.26 -1.26 6.83
CA TYR A 35 15.09 -1.06 5.64
C TYR A 35 14.38 -1.33 4.30
N LEU A 36 14.07 -0.25 3.58
CA LEU A 36 13.73 -0.30 2.16
C LEU A 36 15.00 -0.10 1.34
N LYS A 37 15.19 -0.89 0.27
CA LYS A 37 16.27 -0.61 -0.66
C LYS A 37 15.95 0.66 -1.45
N LYS A 38 16.95 1.52 -1.64
CA LYS A 38 16.81 2.75 -2.45
C LYS A 38 16.33 2.46 -3.85
N GLU A 39 16.75 1.34 -4.43
CA GLU A 39 16.25 0.91 -5.73
C GLU A 39 14.73 0.72 -5.70
N ASP A 40 14.14 0.11 -4.67
CA ASP A 40 12.68 -0.07 -4.60
C ASP A 40 11.90 1.23 -4.35
N VAL A 41 12.57 2.26 -3.84
CA VAL A 41 11.97 3.59 -3.60
C VAL A 41 12.07 4.49 -4.84
N PHE A 42 13.26 4.58 -5.44
CA PHE A 42 13.58 5.58 -6.45
C PHE A 42 13.70 5.02 -7.89
N PRO A 43 13.37 5.82 -8.92
CA PRO A 43 12.78 7.17 -8.81
C PRO A 43 11.33 7.11 -8.31
N ILE A 44 10.90 8.17 -7.62
CA ILE A 44 9.51 8.34 -7.20
C ILE A 44 8.62 8.42 -8.45
N GLN A 45 7.45 7.79 -8.38
CA GLN A 45 6.48 7.71 -9.47
C GLN A 45 5.13 8.26 -9.01
N MET A 46 4.39 8.88 -9.94
CA MET A 46 3.00 9.24 -9.67
C MET A 46 2.12 8.00 -9.75
N ARG A 47 1.29 7.76 -8.73
CA ARG A 47 0.34 6.64 -8.70
C ARG A 47 -1.08 7.12 -8.34
N PRO A 48 -2.13 6.42 -8.82
CA PRO A 48 -3.51 6.74 -8.45
C PRO A 48 -3.79 6.55 -6.96
N PHE A 49 -4.42 7.55 -6.35
CA PHE A 49 -4.99 7.49 -5.00
C PHE A 49 -6.39 8.13 -5.01
N GLY A 50 -7.43 7.31 -5.18
CA GLY A 50 -8.79 7.80 -5.40
C GLY A 50 -8.85 8.71 -6.65
N PRO A 51 -9.35 9.96 -6.52
CA PRO A 51 -9.40 10.92 -7.64
C PRO A 51 -8.07 11.65 -7.89
N LEU A 52 -7.03 11.42 -7.08
CA LEU A 52 -5.75 12.13 -7.17
C LEU A 52 -4.65 11.25 -7.76
N LEU A 53 -3.61 11.89 -8.29
CA LEU A 53 -2.31 11.27 -8.55
C LEU A 53 -1.34 11.77 -7.47
N LEU A 54 -0.72 10.86 -6.73
CA LEU A 54 0.22 11.19 -5.66
C LEU A 54 1.58 10.55 -5.90
N HIS A 55 2.62 11.18 -5.36
CA HIS A 55 3.96 10.60 -5.32
C HIS A 55 3.96 9.30 -4.52
N SER A 56 4.53 8.25 -5.10
CA SER A 56 4.65 6.94 -4.50
C SER A 56 5.96 6.29 -4.91
N ILE A 57 6.38 5.27 -4.17
CA ILE A 57 7.61 4.55 -4.43
C ILE A 57 7.57 3.79 -5.77
N ARG A 58 8.75 3.54 -6.34
CA ARG A 58 8.88 2.78 -7.58
C ARG A 58 8.25 1.39 -7.48
N ASN A 59 8.52 0.67 -6.40
CA ASN A 59 8.09 -0.70 -6.19
C ASN A 59 7.24 -0.86 -4.91
N PRO A 60 5.93 -0.58 -4.94
CA PRO A 60 5.06 -0.72 -3.77
C PRO A 60 5.02 -2.15 -3.23
N GLN A 61 5.22 -3.17 -4.07
CA GLN A 61 5.26 -4.56 -3.62
C GLN A 61 6.43 -4.85 -2.67
N ALA A 62 7.55 -4.14 -2.80
CA ALA A 62 8.67 -4.29 -1.87
C ALA A 62 8.32 -3.86 -0.44
N MET A 63 7.38 -2.91 -0.27
CA MET A 63 6.85 -2.57 1.06
C MET A 63 5.79 -3.56 1.54
N ILE A 64 4.98 -4.09 0.63
CA ILE A 64 3.83 -4.92 0.98
C ILE A 64 4.21 -6.40 1.17
N SER A 65 5.30 -6.89 0.56
CA SER A 65 5.78 -8.28 0.70
C SER A 65 6.19 -8.64 2.14
N ILE A 66 6.32 -7.64 3.01
CA ILE A 66 6.52 -7.80 4.45
C ILE A 66 5.22 -8.23 5.16
N GLN A 67 4.06 -8.10 4.49
CA GLN A 67 2.72 -8.39 5.02
C GLN A 67 2.05 -9.57 4.30
N LYS A 68 1.17 -10.29 5.01
CA LYS A 68 0.37 -11.39 4.44
C LYS A 68 -0.72 -10.83 3.52
N LEU A 69 -0.40 -10.69 2.24
CA LEU A 69 -1.23 -10.07 1.18
C LEU A 69 -2.67 -10.59 1.02
N ASN A 70 -2.98 -11.80 1.51
CA ASN A 70 -4.29 -12.42 1.32
C ASN A 70 -5.25 -12.17 2.49
N THR A 71 -4.74 -11.65 3.61
CA THR A 71 -5.52 -11.38 4.81
C THR A 71 -5.58 -9.89 5.05
N CYS A 72 -6.80 -9.35 5.11
CA CYS A 72 -7.07 -7.97 5.46
C CYS A 72 -7.40 -7.92 6.95
N GLU A 73 -6.78 -6.98 7.65
CA GLU A 73 -6.88 -6.83 9.09
C GLU A 73 -7.44 -5.44 9.44
N SER A 74 -8.38 -5.38 10.39
CA SER A 74 -8.86 -4.10 10.93
C SER A 74 -7.82 -3.47 11.85
N PHE A 75 -7.75 -2.14 11.90
CA PHE A 75 -6.94 -1.48 12.92
C PHE A 75 -7.50 -1.78 14.34
N PRO A 76 -6.65 -2.00 15.36
CA PRO A 76 -7.10 -2.31 16.72
C PRO A 76 -7.80 -1.13 17.42
N TRP A 77 -7.73 0.07 16.84
CA TRP A 77 -8.34 1.29 17.37
C TRP A 77 -9.37 1.86 16.39
N ASP A 78 -10.58 2.12 16.89
CA ASP A 78 -11.61 2.87 16.20
C ASP A 78 -11.40 4.35 16.50
N HIS A 79 -10.81 5.06 15.54
CA HIS A 79 -10.54 6.49 15.66
C HIS A 79 -11.80 7.37 15.66
N GLN A 80 -12.94 6.88 15.15
CA GLN A 80 -14.20 7.63 15.17
C GLN A 80 -14.82 7.62 16.57
N LEU A 81 -14.69 6.50 17.28
CA LEU A 81 -15.23 6.31 18.62
C LEU A 81 -14.17 6.48 19.73
N ASP A 82 -12.92 6.71 19.33
CA ASP A 82 -11.74 6.82 20.19
C ASP A 82 -11.62 5.68 21.21
N LYS A 83 -11.76 4.45 20.73
CA LYS A 83 -11.70 3.23 21.56
C LYS A 83 -11.18 2.03 20.79
N ALA A 84 -10.75 0.98 21.48
CA ALA A 84 -10.39 -0.28 20.84
C ALA A 84 -11.58 -0.91 20.08
N THR A 85 -11.33 -1.47 18.90
CA THR A 85 -12.36 -2.03 17.99
C THR A 85 -13.01 -3.31 18.52
N ASP A 86 -12.23 -4.24 19.06
CA ASP A 86 -12.71 -5.50 19.65
C ASP A 86 -11.84 -5.91 20.84
N LYS A 87 -12.46 -6.52 21.87
CA LYS A 87 -11.75 -7.15 23.00
C LYS A 87 -10.93 -8.36 22.56
N ASN A 88 -11.31 -9.00 21.46
CA ASN A 88 -10.64 -10.18 20.92
C ASN A 88 -9.48 -9.85 19.96
N GLY A 89 -9.19 -8.56 19.76
CA GLY A 89 -8.12 -8.08 18.87
C GLY A 89 -8.60 -7.80 17.44
N PRO A 90 -7.67 -7.50 16.52
CA PRO A 90 -7.98 -7.19 15.14
C PRO A 90 -8.80 -8.27 14.41
N ILE A 91 -9.82 -7.85 13.68
CA ILE A 91 -10.60 -8.74 12.82
C ILE A 91 -9.80 -9.02 11.55
N GLN A 92 -9.54 -10.30 11.28
CA GLN A 92 -8.87 -10.77 10.08
C GLN A 92 -9.84 -11.49 9.15
N ILE A 93 -9.85 -11.11 7.88
CA ILE A 93 -10.68 -11.76 6.85
C ILE A 93 -9.89 -11.90 5.54
N PRO A 94 -10.26 -12.85 4.65
CA PRO A 94 -9.72 -12.88 3.30
C PRO A 94 -10.03 -11.57 2.57
N CYS A 95 -9.01 -10.89 2.05
CA CYS A 95 -9.18 -9.59 1.36
C CYS A 95 -10.16 -9.66 0.19
N GLU A 96 -10.33 -10.83 -0.43
CA GLU A 96 -11.30 -11.04 -1.52
C GLU A 96 -12.75 -10.74 -1.10
N GLN A 97 -13.11 -10.98 0.17
CA GLN A 97 -14.45 -10.70 0.67
C GLN A 97 -14.75 -9.19 0.67
N LEU A 98 -13.73 -8.37 0.87
CA LEU A 98 -13.84 -6.91 0.87
C LEU A 98 -13.99 -6.31 -0.53
N ARG A 99 -13.69 -7.04 -1.61
CA ARG A 99 -13.80 -6.56 -3.00
C ARG A 99 -15.22 -6.18 -3.43
N ARG A 100 -16.23 -6.56 -2.64
CA ARG A 100 -17.64 -6.17 -2.86
C ARG A 100 -17.98 -4.82 -2.24
N VAL A 101 -17.23 -4.41 -1.22
CA VAL A 101 -17.52 -3.21 -0.40
C VAL A 101 -16.55 -2.09 -0.72
N TYR A 102 -15.26 -2.41 -0.86
CA TYR A 102 -14.19 -1.45 -1.09
C TYR A 102 -13.66 -1.54 -2.51
N SER A 103 -13.05 -0.44 -2.97
CA SER A 103 -12.34 -0.39 -4.24
C SER A 103 -10.98 -1.06 -4.09
N PHE A 104 -10.56 -1.83 -5.09
CA PHE A 104 -9.26 -2.50 -5.11
C PHE A 104 -8.44 -2.02 -6.30
N VAL A 105 -7.12 -1.91 -6.11
CA VAL A 105 -6.17 -1.72 -7.21
C VAL A 105 -5.88 -3.10 -7.80
N GLU A 106 -6.18 -3.27 -9.07
CA GLU A 106 -5.79 -4.42 -9.88
C GLU A 106 -4.58 -4.04 -10.72
N THR A 107 -3.48 -4.77 -10.53
CA THR A 107 -2.28 -4.62 -11.35
C THR A 107 -2.24 -5.72 -12.41
N ARG A 108 -2.01 -5.36 -13.67
CA ARG A 108 -1.76 -6.29 -14.78
C ARG A 108 -0.41 -5.99 -15.39
N THR A 109 0.42 -7.02 -15.54
CA THR A 109 1.70 -6.93 -16.25
C THR A 109 1.50 -7.41 -17.69
N SER A 110 1.83 -6.56 -18.66
CA SER A 110 1.87 -6.95 -20.07
C SER A 110 3.30 -7.32 -20.47
N TRP A 111 3.63 -8.58 -20.26
CA TRP A 111 4.93 -9.19 -20.60
C TRP A 111 5.42 -8.86 -22.01
N ARG A 112 4.52 -8.81 -23.00
CA ARG A 112 4.87 -8.56 -24.41
C ARG A 112 5.22 -7.11 -24.73
N ARG A 113 4.96 -6.16 -23.82
CA ARG A 113 5.05 -4.72 -24.11
C ARG A 113 5.77 -3.92 -23.02
N GLY A 114 6.33 -4.59 -22.01
CA GLY A 114 7.13 -3.94 -20.95
C GLY A 114 6.36 -2.97 -20.05
N TYR A 115 5.02 -3.00 -20.05
CA TYR A 115 4.22 -2.09 -19.24
C TYR A 115 3.37 -2.79 -18.19
N CYS A 116 3.15 -2.06 -17.11
CA CYS A 116 2.30 -2.36 -15.98
C CYS A 116 1.05 -1.48 -16.10
N GLU A 117 -0.11 -2.07 -15.86
CA GLU A 117 -1.39 -1.37 -15.79
C GLU A 117 -1.95 -1.48 -14.39
N GLU A 118 -2.30 -0.36 -13.80
CA GLU A 118 -3.00 -0.29 -12.53
C GLU A 118 -4.39 0.28 -12.72
N LYS A 119 -5.37 -0.42 -12.18
CA LYS A 119 -6.76 -0.08 -12.34
C LYS A 119 -7.48 -0.14 -10.99
N ILE A 120 -8.12 0.95 -10.58
CA ILE A 120 -9.01 0.93 -9.42
C ILE A 120 -10.38 0.45 -9.88
N THR A 121 -10.80 -0.72 -9.41
CA THR A 121 -12.14 -1.28 -9.65
C THR A 121 -13.02 -1.09 -8.41
N THR A 122 -14.24 -0.58 -8.62
CA THR A 122 -15.28 -0.54 -7.61
C THR A 122 -16.51 -1.31 -8.10
N LYS A 123 -17.15 -2.05 -7.20
CA LYS A 123 -18.41 -2.77 -7.51
C LYS A 123 -19.66 -2.00 -7.06
N ARG A 124 -19.50 -0.85 -6.41
CA ARG A 124 -20.61 -0.09 -5.80
C ARG A 124 -21.36 0.83 -6.79
N LEU A 125 -20.81 1.09 -7.98
CA LEU A 125 -21.42 1.98 -8.99
C LEU A 125 -21.48 1.30 -10.37
N PRO A 126 -22.45 1.66 -11.23
CA PRO A 126 -22.61 1.09 -12.58
C PRO A 126 -21.46 1.45 -13.57
N TYR A 127 -20.43 2.17 -13.14
CA TYR A 127 -19.25 2.52 -13.95
C TYR A 127 -17.97 1.90 -13.39
N ARG A 128 -17.32 1.09 -14.25
CA ARG A 128 -16.41 -0.04 -13.93
C ARG A 128 -14.91 0.30 -13.73
N THR A 129 -14.55 1.57 -13.62
CA THR A 129 -13.16 2.01 -13.42
C THR A 129 -13.16 3.39 -12.79
N LEU A 130 -12.54 3.56 -11.63
CA LEU A 130 -12.37 4.90 -11.03
C LEU A 130 -11.11 5.59 -11.57
N SER A 131 -10.02 4.83 -11.71
CA SER A 131 -8.73 5.35 -12.16
C SER A 131 -7.98 4.28 -12.96
N TYR A 132 -7.26 4.70 -13.99
CA TYR A 132 -6.44 3.86 -14.85
C TYR A 132 -5.06 4.51 -15.04
N PHE A 133 -4.00 3.74 -14.85
CA PHE A 133 -2.64 4.21 -14.99
C PHE A 133 -1.78 3.14 -15.68
N ARG A 134 -0.91 3.56 -16.60
CA ARG A 134 0.01 2.69 -17.33
C ARG A 134 1.42 3.24 -17.21
N TYR A 135 2.37 2.39 -16.82
CA TYR A 135 3.78 2.75 -16.66
C TYR A 135 4.68 1.61 -17.11
N ASN A 136 5.96 1.88 -17.38
CA ASN A 136 6.93 0.83 -17.71
C ASN A 136 7.25 0.02 -16.44
N CYS A 137 7.05 -1.30 -16.48
CA CYS A 137 7.50 -2.15 -15.38
C CYS A 137 9.03 -2.17 -15.37
N SER A 138 9.67 -2.18 -14.20
CA SER A 138 11.08 -2.57 -14.15
C SER A 138 11.19 -4.09 -14.33
N GLU A 139 12.29 -4.58 -14.90
CA GLU A 139 12.52 -6.02 -15.14
C GLU A 139 12.40 -6.86 -13.85
N ASN A 140 12.65 -6.28 -12.68
CA ASN A 140 12.52 -6.94 -11.39
C ASN A 140 11.07 -7.22 -10.96
N THR A 141 10.07 -6.47 -11.44
CA THR A 141 8.65 -6.72 -11.09
C THR A 141 8.10 -7.97 -11.79
N LEU A 142 8.72 -8.36 -12.89
CA LEU A 142 8.31 -9.51 -13.68
C LEU A 142 8.66 -10.83 -12.96
N ASN A 143 9.83 -10.93 -12.34
CA ASN A 143 10.29 -12.16 -11.70
C ASN A 143 9.64 -12.48 -10.34
N GLN A 144 8.86 -11.56 -9.75
CA GLN A 144 8.21 -11.76 -8.44
C GLN A 144 6.76 -12.28 -8.52
N LEU A 145 6.26 -12.57 -9.73
CA LEU A 145 4.93 -13.13 -9.98
C LEU A 145 4.95 -14.60 -10.44
N GLN A 146 6.12 -15.25 -10.37
CA GLN A 146 6.29 -16.70 -10.53
C GLN A 146 6.31 -17.38 -9.15
#